data_AF-A0A3N1XQQ2-F1
#
_entry.id   AF-A0A3N1XQQ2-F1
#
_cell.length_a   1.000
_cell.length_b   1.000
_cell.length_c   1.000
_cell.angle_alpha   90.00
_cell.angle_beta   90.00
_cell.angle_gamma   90.00
#
_symmetry.space_group_name_H-M   'P 1'
#
loop_
_entity.id
_entity.type
_entity.pdbx_description
1 polymer ?
#
loop_
_entity_poly.entity_id
_entity_poly.type
_entity_poly.pdbx_seq_one_letter_code
_entity_poly.pdbx_strand_id
1 'polypeptide(L)'
;MRAEQLSTVHGGGVRGSKSALFLTGAALVALLTGCSGGGDGGEGGDATPTITETVTAAPTDTAAAPTPTTTPTPTPTPTCGPASGAEAAASGIAALPSPAGLEGTKWDAANADYSGYDACAALSWSVVSPEMATAGSPYAILLFHQGRYLGTATSEQYAFEPAVERLSDASISVTYTYAKANEANADASGRTTATYIWNDGTERVDMTGEVPPVG
;
A
#
# COMPACT_ATOMS: atom_id res chain seq x y z
N MET A 1 -55.11 -47.04 9.18
CA MET A 1 -56.19 -46.04 8.97
C MET A 1 -55.74 -44.77 9.68
N ARG A 2 -55.48 -43.61 9.09
CA ARG A 2 -55.73 -43.03 7.76
C ARG A 2 -54.46 -42.28 7.31
N ALA A 3 -54.18 -42.36 6.02
CA ALA A 3 -53.36 -41.41 5.28
C ALA A 3 -54.30 -40.34 4.71
N GLU A 4 -53.88 -39.07 4.69
CA GLU A 4 -54.43 -37.93 3.94
C GLU A 4 -53.56 -36.70 4.34
N GLN A 5 -53.07 -35.78 3.51
CA GLN A 5 -53.15 -35.51 2.07
C GLN A 5 -51.99 -34.57 1.70
N LEU A 6 -51.46 -34.74 0.49
CA LEU A 6 -50.59 -33.77 -0.17
C LEU A 6 -51.39 -32.50 -0.51
N SER A 7 -50.74 -31.33 -0.51
CA SER A 7 -51.16 -30.21 -1.34
C SER A 7 -49.96 -29.62 -2.06
N THR A 8 -49.77 -30.12 -3.27
CA THR A 8 -49.03 -29.51 -4.36
C THR A 8 -49.77 -28.25 -4.81
N VAL A 9 -49.11 -27.09 -4.74
CA VAL A 9 -49.51 -25.91 -5.53
C VAL A 9 -48.61 -25.87 -6.77
N HIS A 10 -49.27 -25.92 -7.93
CA HIS A 10 -48.68 -25.87 -9.26
C HIS A 10 -49.20 -24.61 -9.95
N GLY A 11 -48.31 -23.89 -10.64
CA GLY A 11 -48.68 -23.16 -11.85
C GLY A 11 -48.70 -21.63 -11.73
N GLY A 12 -47.86 -21.00 -12.55
CA GLY A 12 -47.96 -19.57 -12.84
C GLY A 12 -46.70 -18.97 -13.46
N GLY A 13 -46.27 -19.49 -14.61
CA GLY A 13 -45.18 -18.88 -15.38
C GLY A 13 -45.65 -17.63 -16.12
N VAL A 14 -44.79 -16.62 -16.22
CA VAL A 14 -44.85 -15.61 -17.29
C VAL A 14 -43.45 -15.46 -17.87
N ARG A 15 -43.34 -15.80 -19.16
CA ARG A 15 -42.19 -15.52 -20.02
C ARG A 15 -42.37 -14.13 -20.64
N GLY A 16 -41.27 -13.40 -20.80
CA GLY A 16 -41.19 -12.19 -21.62
C GLY A 16 -40.07 -11.28 -21.10
N SER A 17 -39.16 -10.72 -21.88
CA SER A 17 -39.09 -10.59 -23.34
C SER A 17 -37.62 -10.46 -23.75
N LYS A 18 -37.28 -11.00 -24.92
CA LYS A 18 -36.01 -10.77 -25.59
C LYS A 18 -36.05 -9.36 -26.21
N SER A 19 -34.99 -8.59 -26.05
CA SER A 19 -34.62 -7.56 -27.02
C SER A 19 -33.11 -7.53 -27.13
N ALA A 20 -32.67 -7.86 -28.33
CA ALA A 20 -31.31 -7.73 -28.81
C ALA A 20 -31.22 -6.44 -29.63
N LEU A 21 -30.02 -5.84 -29.71
CA LEU A 21 -29.29 -5.43 -30.93
C LEU A 21 -28.42 -4.17 -30.75
N PHE A 22 -27.15 -4.38 -31.12
CA PHE A 22 -26.19 -3.53 -31.85
C PHE A 22 -25.67 -2.20 -31.25
N LEU A 23 -24.34 -2.06 -31.21
CA LEU A 23 -23.54 -1.47 -32.30
C LEU A 23 -22.02 -1.53 -31.98
N THR A 24 -21.24 -2.01 -32.95
CA THR A 24 -19.90 -1.52 -33.41
C THR A 24 -19.12 -0.57 -32.46
N GLY A 25 -17.86 -0.76 -32.10
CA GLY A 25 -16.71 -1.26 -32.87
C GLY A 25 -15.65 -0.15 -32.92
N ALA A 26 -14.41 -0.44 -32.48
CA ALA A 26 -13.15 0.17 -32.96
C ALA A 26 -11.98 -0.42 -32.17
N ALA A 27 -11.25 -1.34 -32.80
CA ALA A 27 -9.91 -1.71 -32.38
C ALA A 27 -8.93 -0.59 -32.75
N LEU A 28 -8.10 -0.16 -31.81
CA LEU A 28 -6.93 0.67 -32.06
C LEU A 28 -5.70 -0.12 -31.64
N VAL A 29 -5.04 -0.71 -32.63
CA VAL A 29 -3.71 -1.30 -32.54
C VAL A 29 -2.71 -0.16 -32.71
N ALA A 30 -1.87 0.09 -31.71
CA ALA A 30 -0.68 0.92 -31.85
C ALA A 30 0.53 0.05 -31.52
N LEU A 31 1.23 -0.41 -32.56
CA LEU A 31 2.56 -1.02 -32.47
C LEU A 31 3.58 0.11 -32.30
N LEU A 32 4.27 0.15 -31.16
CA LEU A 32 5.46 0.97 -30.97
C LEU A 32 6.68 0.05 -30.98
N THR A 33 7.25 -0.10 -32.17
CA THR A 33 8.60 -0.59 -32.41
C THR A 33 9.60 0.46 -31.91
N GLY A 34 10.25 0.20 -30.77
CA GLY A 34 11.34 1.00 -30.23
C GLY A 34 12.69 0.32 -30.52
N CYS A 35 13.56 1.04 -31.23
CA CYS A 35 14.80 0.57 -31.84
C CYS A 35 15.89 0.24 -30.83
N SER A 36 16.57 -0.89 -31.05
CA SER A 36 17.88 -1.22 -30.47
C SER A 36 18.92 -0.17 -30.86
N GLY A 37 19.65 0.35 -29.87
CA GLY A 37 20.89 1.09 -30.05
C GLY A 37 22.04 0.31 -29.44
N GLY A 38 22.67 -0.56 -30.23
CA GLY A 38 23.98 -1.13 -29.94
C GLY A 38 25.07 -0.25 -30.54
N GLY A 39 26.13 0.00 -29.78
CA GLY A 39 27.32 0.73 -30.20
C GLY A 39 28.52 0.25 -29.40
N ASP A 40 29.22 -0.72 -29.98
CA ASP A 40 30.50 -1.27 -29.55
C ASP A 40 31.63 -0.24 -29.48
N GLY A 41 32.59 -0.51 -28.59
CA GLY A 41 34.00 -0.65 -28.96
C GLY A 41 34.83 0.62 -29.10
N GLY A 42 35.85 0.74 -28.22
CA GLY A 42 36.89 1.75 -28.33
C GLY A 42 38.02 1.56 -27.31
N GLU A 43 38.70 0.42 -27.38
CA GLU A 43 40.03 0.22 -26.78
C GLU A 43 41.10 1.05 -27.50
N GLY A 44 42.09 1.49 -26.73
CA GLY A 44 43.47 1.61 -27.19
C GLY A 44 43.88 2.95 -27.81
N GLY A 45 44.76 3.68 -27.12
CA GLY A 45 45.40 4.85 -27.70
C GLY A 45 46.32 5.60 -26.74
N ASP A 46 47.31 4.91 -26.17
CA ASP A 46 48.51 5.54 -25.63
C ASP A 46 49.24 6.27 -26.77
N ALA A 47 49.42 7.59 -26.65
CA ALA A 47 50.48 8.33 -27.34
C ALA A 47 50.63 9.72 -26.72
N THR A 48 51.64 9.81 -25.86
CA THR A 48 52.25 11.07 -25.42
C THR A 48 52.98 11.73 -26.60
N PRO A 49 52.83 13.06 -26.80
CA PRO A 49 53.94 13.84 -27.32
C PRO A 49 54.43 14.86 -26.29
N THR A 50 55.68 14.65 -25.88
CA THR A 50 56.55 15.61 -25.20
C THR A 50 56.75 16.85 -26.08
N ILE A 51 56.55 18.05 -25.52
CA ILE A 51 57.08 19.31 -26.06
C ILE A 51 57.88 19.99 -24.97
N THR A 52 59.13 20.35 -25.30
CA THR A 52 60.11 21.00 -24.42
C THR A 52 60.34 22.44 -24.87
N GLU A 53 60.18 23.36 -23.89
CA GLU A 53 60.74 24.70 -23.66
C GLU A 53 60.62 25.86 -24.66
N THR A 54 60.14 27.00 -24.15
CA THR A 54 60.93 28.26 -24.14
C THR A 54 60.53 29.15 -22.96
N VAL A 55 61.52 29.68 -22.23
CA VAL A 55 61.41 30.54 -21.03
C VAL A 55 61.20 32.01 -21.41
N THR A 56 60.38 32.74 -20.65
CA THR A 56 60.48 34.21 -20.48
C THR A 56 59.94 34.61 -19.10
N ALA A 57 60.64 35.52 -18.42
CA ALA A 57 60.49 35.85 -17.01
C ALA A 57 59.31 36.81 -16.67
N ALA A 58 58.77 36.57 -15.47
CA ALA A 58 57.99 37.35 -14.49
C ALA A 58 57.42 38.74 -14.86
N PRO A 59 56.20 39.05 -14.34
CA PRO A 59 56.18 39.71 -13.03
C PRO A 59 55.31 38.99 -11.99
N THR A 60 55.70 39.19 -10.73
CA THR A 60 55.00 38.76 -9.53
C THR A 60 53.64 39.46 -9.43
N ASP A 61 52.56 38.70 -9.58
CA ASP A 61 51.26 39.05 -9.02
C ASP A 61 50.82 37.92 -8.09
N THR A 62 50.85 38.20 -6.79
CA THR A 62 50.30 37.34 -5.75
C THR A 62 48.78 37.35 -5.90
N ALA A 63 48.25 36.56 -6.82
CA ALA A 63 46.85 36.20 -6.85
C ALA A 63 46.62 35.10 -5.81
N ALA A 64 45.88 35.44 -4.76
CA ALA A 64 45.44 34.48 -3.76
C ALA A 64 44.73 33.30 -4.45
N ALA A 65 45.27 32.10 -4.28
CA ALA A 65 44.63 30.87 -4.76
C ALA A 65 43.23 30.77 -4.12
N PRO A 66 42.16 30.53 -4.90
CA PRO A 66 40.86 30.27 -4.31
C PRO A 66 40.96 28.99 -3.47
N THR A 67 40.67 29.10 -2.18
CA THR A 67 40.47 27.96 -1.30
C THR A 67 39.47 27.01 -1.95
N PRO A 68 39.77 25.69 -2.04
CA PRO A 68 38.79 24.74 -2.54
C PRO A 68 37.58 24.81 -1.62
N THR A 69 36.46 25.27 -2.16
CA THR A 69 35.17 25.16 -1.48
C THR A 69 34.86 23.67 -1.44
N THR A 70 35.01 23.07 -0.27
CA THR A 70 34.52 21.72 0.00
C THR A 70 33.00 21.77 -0.19
N THR A 71 32.55 21.27 -1.34
CA THR A 71 31.13 20.97 -1.53
C THR A 71 30.78 19.91 -0.50
N PRO A 72 29.83 20.14 0.42
CA PRO A 72 29.40 19.10 1.34
C PRO A 72 28.91 17.91 0.52
N THR A 73 29.53 16.75 0.71
CA THR A 73 29.02 15.48 0.19
C THR A 73 27.60 15.30 0.72
N PRO A 74 26.59 15.09 -0.13
CA PRO A 74 25.24 14.85 0.34
C PRO A 74 25.24 13.62 1.25
N THR A 75 24.78 13.79 2.49
CA THR A 75 24.47 12.66 3.38
C THR A 75 23.48 11.77 2.66
N PRO A 76 23.72 10.44 2.55
CA PRO A 76 22.75 9.55 1.93
C PRO A 76 21.43 9.64 2.69
N THR A 77 20.35 9.97 1.99
CA THR A 77 19.01 9.88 2.56
C THR A 77 18.75 8.41 2.85
N PRO A 78 18.36 8.04 4.09
CA PRO A 78 17.95 6.67 4.35
C PRO A 78 16.79 6.32 3.40
N THR A 79 16.93 5.22 2.67
CA THR A 79 15.89 4.72 1.75
C THR A 79 14.71 4.10 2.49
N CYS A 80 14.82 3.93 3.80
CA CYS A 80 13.83 3.32 4.66
C CYS A 80 13.36 4.31 5.72
N GLY A 81 12.13 4.11 6.20
CA GLY A 81 11.50 4.98 7.18
C GLY A 81 11.97 4.75 8.62
N PRO A 82 11.19 5.20 9.61
CA PRO A 82 11.53 5.08 11.02
C PRO A 82 11.89 3.66 11.45
N ALA A 83 12.77 3.53 12.45
CA ALA A 83 13.26 2.22 12.90
C ALA A 83 12.19 1.37 13.60
N SER A 84 11.11 1.99 14.09
CA SER A 84 10.01 1.29 14.78
C SER A 84 8.66 1.63 14.16
N GLY A 85 7.75 0.64 14.17
CA GLY A 85 6.37 0.84 13.73
C GLY A 85 5.62 1.85 14.59
N ALA A 86 5.90 1.89 15.90
CA ALA A 86 5.31 2.87 16.80
C ALA A 86 5.63 4.31 16.40
N GLU A 87 6.89 4.59 16.04
CA GLU A 87 7.29 5.91 15.55
C GLU A 87 6.64 6.23 14.20
N ALA A 88 6.64 5.28 13.26
CA ALA A 88 6.04 5.46 11.95
C ALA A 88 4.52 5.69 12.02
N ALA A 89 3.83 5.00 12.93
CA ALA A 89 2.38 5.04 13.08
C ALA A 89 1.89 6.21 13.95
N ALA A 90 2.73 6.81 14.80
CA ALA A 90 2.30 7.74 15.85
C ALA A 90 1.41 8.89 15.33
N SER A 91 1.83 9.57 14.26
CA SER A 91 1.05 10.66 13.67
C SER A 91 -0.21 10.16 12.97
N GLY A 92 -0.13 8.98 12.32
CA GLY A 92 -1.27 8.33 11.67
C GLY A 92 -2.36 7.97 12.67
N ILE A 93 -2.00 7.33 13.78
CA ILE A 93 -2.94 6.94 14.85
C ILE A 93 -3.55 8.19 15.50
N ALA A 94 -2.75 9.22 15.77
CA ALA A 94 -3.26 10.46 16.38
C ALA A 94 -4.23 11.23 15.46
N ALA A 95 -4.15 11.03 14.14
CA ALA A 95 -5.02 11.67 13.16
C ALA A 95 -6.29 10.85 12.82
N LEU A 96 -6.41 9.61 13.31
CA LEU A 96 -7.62 8.81 13.09
C LEU A 96 -8.84 9.49 13.74
N PRO A 97 -10.03 9.39 13.14
CA PRO A 97 -11.26 9.74 13.84
C PRO A 97 -11.44 8.87 15.08
N SER A 98 -12.34 9.28 15.99
CA SER A 98 -12.73 8.44 17.11
C SER A 98 -13.15 7.05 16.62
N PRO A 99 -12.80 5.97 17.34
CA PRO A 99 -13.14 4.63 16.91
C PRO A 99 -14.64 4.48 16.70
N ALA A 100 -15.04 3.83 15.61
CA ALA A 100 -16.44 3.72 15.21
C ALA A 100 -17.34 3.21 16.35
N GLY A 101 -18.39 3.98 16.68
CA GLY A 101 -19.34 3.66 17.75
C GLY A 101 -18.83 3.86 19.18
N LEU A 102 -17.62 4.40 19.36
CA LEU A 102 -16.97 4.64 20.66
C LEU A 102 -16.54 6.10 20.80
N GLU A 103 -17.53 7.00 20.78
CA GLU A 103 -17.29 8.44 20.95
C GLU A 103 -16.57 8.75 22.26
N GLY A 104 -15.49 9.55 22.18
CA GLY A 104 -14.66 9.92 23.33
C GLY A 104 -13.60 8.89 23.73
N THR A 105 -13.58 7.71 23.12
CA THR A 105 -12.49 6.72 23.29
C THR A 105 -11.33 7.04 22.36
N LYS A 106 -10.10 6.79 22.82
CA LYS A 106 -8.87 6.94 22.02
C LYS A 106 -8.40 5.60 21.46
N TRP A 107 -7.59 5.67 20.42
CA TRP A 107 -6.79 4.53 19.94
C TRP A 107 -5.64 4.24 20.90
N ASP A 108 -5.41 2.96 21.20
CA ASP A 108 -4.34 2.51 22.08
C ASP A 108 -3.04 2.31 21.30
N ALA A 109 -2.36 3.41 20.99
CA ALA A 109 -1.07 3.37 20.29
C ALA A 109 0.02 2.64 21.08
N ALA A 110 -0.09 2.57 22.41
CA ALA A 110 0.93 1.93 23.25
C ALA A 110 0.92 0.40 23.12
N ASN A 111 -0.26 -0.18 22.86
CA ASN A 111 -0.44 -1.63 22.75
C ASN A 111 -0.82 -2.09 21.34
N ALA A 112 -0.71 -1.23 20.34
CA ALA A 112 -0.94 -1.60 18.94
C ALA A 112 0.03 -2.69 18.46
N ASP A 113 -0.42 -3.51 17.52
CA ASP A 113 0.40 -4.51 16.85
C ASP A 113 1.24 -3.85 15.75
N TYR A 114 2.54 -3.80 15.99
CA TYR A 114 3.55 -3.30 15.04
C TYR A 114 4.36 -4.43 14.40
N SER A 115 4.01 -5.70 14.62
CA SER A 115 4.78 -6.85 14.11
C SER A 115 4.79 -6.95 12.58
N GLY A 116 3.77 -6.38 11.93
CA GLY A 116 3.67 -6.27 10.47
C GLY A 116 4.50 -5.13 9.87
N TYR A 117 5.10 -4.27 10.70
CA TYR A 117 5.86 -3.12 10.24
C TYR A 117 7.26 -3.54 9.78
N ASP A 118 7.63 -3.01 8.61
CA ASP A 118 8.97 -3.09 8.05
C ASP A 118 9.28 -1.72 7.45
N ALA A 119 10.41 -1.13 7.86
CA ALA A 119 10.82 0.21 7.48
C ALA A 119 11.21 0.32 5.99
N CYS A 120 11.53 -0.80 5.33
CA CYS A 120 12.02 -0.85 3.97
C CYS A 120 11.06 -1.55 2.99
N ALA A 121 10.07 -2.30 3.50
CA ALA A 121 9.12 -2.99 2.64
C ALA A 121 8.28 -2.04 1.78
N ALA A 122 7.94 -2.47 0.56
CA ALA A 122 7.06 -1.71 -0.33
C ALA A 122 5.63 -1.59 0.24
N LEU A 123 5.18 -2.58 1.00
CA LEU A 123 3.97 -2.51 1.81
C LEU A 123 4.21 -3.15 3.17
N SER A 124 4.03 -2.37 4.23
CA SER A 124 4.00 -2.85 5.61
C SER A 124 2.77 -2.31 6.34
N TRP A 125 2.44 -2.89 7.50
CA TRP A 125 1.22 -2.52 8.21
C TRP A 125 1.40 -2.49 9.73
N SER A 126 0.44 -1.88 10.40
CA SER A 126 0.25 -1.99 11.85
C SER A 126 -1.23 -2.02 12.16
N VAL A 127 -1.62 -2.66 13.27
CA VAL A 127 -3.02 -2.80 13.66
C VAL A 127 -3.21 -2.14 15.02
N VAL A 128 -4.17 -1.22 15.11
CA VAL A 128 -4.48 -0.53 16.38
C VAL A 128 -5.92 -0.81 16.80
N SER A 129 -6.09 -1.08 18.10
CA SER A 129 -7.39 -1.18 18.76
C SER A 129 -7.67 0.06 19.62
N PRO A 130 -8.91 0.32 20.00
CA PRO A 130 -9.26 1.31 21.01
C PRO A 130 -8.69 0.94 22.37
N GLU A 131 -8.52 1.95 23.23
CA GLU A 131 -8.34 1.71 24.66
C GLU A 131 -9.54 0.94 25.23
N MET A 132 -9.28 -0.01 26.13
CA MET A 132 -10.31 -0.86 26.75
C MET A 132 -11.17 -1.63 25.73
N ALA A 133 -10.56 -2.06 24.62
CA ALA A 133 -11.22 -2.88 23.61
C ALA A 133 -11.89 -4.12 24.22
N THR A 134 -13.12 -4.36 23.79
CA THR A 134 -13.95 -5.55 24.10
C THR A 134 -14.31 -6.31 22.83
N ALA A 135 -14.97 -7.47 22.96
CA ALA A 135 -15.44 -8.25 21.82
C ALA A 135 -16.34 -7.42 20.89
N GLY A 136 -15.93 -7.31 19.63
CA GLY A 136 -16.61 -6.49 18.61
C GLY A 136 -16.16 -5.03 18.55
N SER A 137 -15.10 -4.64 19.26
CA SER A 137 -14.49 -3.32 19.09
C SER A 137 -13.92 -3.16 17.67
N PRO A 138 -13.94 -1.95 17.10
CA PRO A 138 -13.36 -1.69 15.79
C PRO A 138 -11.83 -1.74 15.82
N TYR A 139 -11.21 -2.06 14.68
CA TYR A 139 -9.76 -2.00 14.49
C TYR A 139 -9.43 -1.15 13.26
N ALA A 140 -8.30 -0.44 13.31
CA ALA A 140 -7.73 0.24 12.16
C ALA A 140 -6.42 -0.43 11.74
N ILE A 141 -6.29 -0.71 10.44
CA ILE A 141 -5.06 -1.22 9.84
C ILE A 141 -4.39 -0.04 9.16
N LEU A 142 -3.24 0.39 9.69
CA LEU A 142 -2.41 1.44 9.11
C LEU A 142 -1.49 0.83 8.07
N LEU A 143 -1.38 1.46 6.89
CA LEU A 143 -0.51 1.01 5.80
C LEU A 143 0.68 1.96 5.62
N PHE A 144 1.82 1.38 5.29
CA PHE A 144 3.08 2.10 5.09
C PHE A 144 3.77 1.63 3.81
N HIS A 145 4.46 2.55 3.13
CA HIS A 145 5.42 2.24 2.08
C HIS A 145 6.78 2.75 2.54
N GLN A 146 7.74 1.85 2.72
CA GLN A 146 9.08 2.19 3.19
C GLN A 146 9.03 3.07 4.46
N GLY A 147 8.15 2.70 5.40
CA GLY A 147 7.92 3.40 6.66
C GLY A 147 7.19 4.75 6.56
N ARG A 148 6.84 5.23 5.35
CA ARG A 148 5.95 6.38 5.17
C ARG A 148 4.50 5.95 5.30
N TYR A 149 3.76 6.58 6.21
CA TYR A 149 2.33 6.34 6.39
C TYR A 149 1.52 6.71 5.14
N LEU A 150 0.65 5.80 4.69
CA LEU A 150 -0.18 5.94 3.50
C LEU A 150 -1.66 6.23 3.83
N GLY A 151 -2.10 5.92 5.05
CA GLY A 151 -3.50 5.90 5.42
C GLY A 151 -3.92 4.54 5.98
N THR A 152 -5.23 4.35 6.15
CA THR A 152 -5.80 3.08 6.58
C THR A 152 -6.13 2.18 5.40
N ALA A 153 -6.15 0.86 5.63
CA ALA A 153 -6.52 -0.12 4.61
C ALA A 153 -7.95 0.09 4.09
N THR A 154 -8.84 0.56 4.97
CA THR A 154 -10.25 0.83 4.67
C THR A 154 -10.64 2.21 5.18
N SER A 155 -11.63 2.85 4.55
CA SER A 155 -12.17 4.14 5.02
C SER A 155 -12.96 4.01 6.32
N GLU A 156 -13.62 2.87 6.50
CA GLU A 156 -14.37 2.51 7.70
C GLU A 156 -13.57 1.54 8.56
N GLN A 157 -13.78 1.56 9.88
CA GLN A 157 -13.18 0.60 10.80
C GLN A 157 -14.17 -0.53 11.09
N TYR A 158 -13.70 -1.76 10.95
CA TYR A 158 -14.52 -2.95 11.16
C TYR A 158 -14.30 -3.54 12.54
N ALA A 159 -15.38 -4.06 13.12
CA ALA A 159 -15.34 -4.82 14.36
C ALA A 159 -14.43 -6.04 14.24
N PHE A 160 -13.91 -6.50 15.39
CA PHE A 160 -13.05 -7.68 15.54
C PHE A 160 -11.64 -7.47 15.00
N GLU A 161 -10.68 -8.14 15.66
CA GLU A 161 -9.28 -8.08 15.25
C GLU A 161 -9.13 -8.69 13.84
N PRO A 162 -8.56 -7.94 12.88
CA PRO A 162 -8.31 -8.46 11.55
C PRO A 162 -7.13 -9.44 11.58
N ALA A 163 -7.24 -10.53 10.84
CA ALA A 163 -6.10 -11.41 10.59
C ALA A 163 -5.35 -10.89 9.35
N VAL A 164 -4.13 -10.38 9.53
CA VAL A 164 -3.30 -9.86 8.44
C VAL A 164 -2.15 -10.81 8.16
N GLU A 165 -2.04 -11.24 6.91
CA GLU A 165 -0.98 -12.14 6.43
C GLU A 165 -0.14 -11.44 5.36
N ARG A 166 1.19 -11.49 5.52
CA ARG A 166 2.10 -11.03 4.48
C ARG A 166 2.12 -12.04 3.34
N LEU A 167 1.86 -11.58 2.11
CA LEU A 167 1.99 -12.39 0.90
C LEU A 167 3.34 -12.16 0.22
N SER A 168 3.82 -10.92 0.23
CA SER A 168 5.14 -10.51 -0.28
C SER A 168 5.59 -9.18 0.35
N ASP A 169 6.73 -8.64 -0.09
CA ASP A 169 7.20 -7.31 0.34
C ASP A 169 6.27 -6.17 -0.09
N ALA A 170 5.45 -6.39 -1.11
CA ALA A 170 4.54 -5.39 -1.69
C ALA A 170 3.06 -5.74 -1.51
N SER A 171 2.72 -6.84 -0.83
CA SER A 171 1.31 -7.26 -0.71
C SER A 171 0.97 -7.97 0.60
N ILE A 172 -0.26 -7.74 1.06
CA ILE A 172 -0.85 -8.36 2.25
C ILE A 172 -2.26 -8.88 1.95
N SER A 173 -2.65 -9.94 2.62
CA SER A 173 -4.04 -10.42 2.69
C SER A 173 -4.61 -10.07 4.05
N VAL A 174 -5.81 -9.52 4.08
CA VAL A 174 -6.53 -9.21 5.32
C VAL A 174 -7.82 -9.99 5.33
N THR A 175 -8.01 -10.80 6.35
CA THR A 175 -9.28 -11.45 6.62
C THR A 175 -10.01 -10.71 7.73
N TYR A 176 -11.17 -10.17 7.39
CA TYR A 176 -12.06 -9.50 8.34
C TYR A 176 -13.07 -10.49 8.91
N THR A 177 -13.37 -10.36 10.20
CA THR A 177 -14.45 -11.07 10.86
C THR A 177 -15.60 -10.11 11.11
N TYR A 178 -16.85 -10.58 10.98
CA TYR A 178 -18.02 -9.76 11.29
C TYR A 178 -19.17 -10.64 11.80
N ALA A 179 -20.05 -10.06 12.61
CA ALA A 179 -21.29 -10.72 13.00
C ALA A 179 -22.30 -10.62 11.83
N LYS A 180 -22.86 -11.74 11.40
CA LYS A 180 -23.95 -11.75 10.42
C LYS A 180 -25.24 -11.22 11.04
N ALA A 181 -26.23 -10.95 10.20
CA ALA A 181 -27.56 -10.60 10.67
C ALA A 181 -28.10 -11.65 11.66
N ASN A 182 -28.50 -11.19 12.84
CA ASN A 182 -28.98 -12.00 13.97
C ASN A 182 -27.91 -12.84 14.71
N GLU A 183 -26.62 -12.59 14.51
CA GLU A 183 -25.56 -13.15 15.36
C GLU A 183 -25.21 -12.20 16.50
N ALA A 184 -24.88 -12.76 17.67
CA ALA A 184 -24.24 -12.00 18.74
C ALA A 184 -22.74 -11.83 18.42
N ASN A 185 -22.10 -10.77 18.93
CA ASN A 185 -20.66 -10.57 18.72
C ASN A 185 -19.79 -11.74 19.19
N ALA A 186 -20.22 -12.44 20.25
CA ALA A 186 -19.52 -13.62 20.76
C ALA A 186 -19.52 -14.81 19.78
N ASP A 187 -20.48 -14.84 18.85
CA ASP A 187 -20.70 -15.93 17.90
C ASP A 187 -20.44 -15.49 16.43
N ALA A 188 -19.73 -14.38 16.24
CA ALA A 188 -19.50 -13.80 14.92
C ALA A 188 -18.84 -14.80 13.95
N SER A 189 -19.56 -15.15 12.88
CA SER A 189 -19.13 -16.19 11.93
C SER A 189 -18.88 -15.68 10.51
N GLY A 190 -19.19 -14.41 10.24
CA GLY A 190 -18.92 -13.75 8.96
C GLY A 190 -17.43 -13.59 8.72
N ARG A 191 -17.00 -13.86 7.49
CA ARG A 191 -15.63 -13.64 7.01
C ARG A 191 -15.64 -13.02 5.62
N THR A 192 -14.80 -12.03 5.39
CA THR A 192 -14.42 -11.56 4.05
C THR A 192 -12.91 -11.45 3.97
N THR A 193 -12.37 -11.44 2.75
CA THR A 193 -10.93 -11.28 2.53
C THR A 193 -10.70 -10.19 1.50
N ALA A 194 -9.79 -9.28 1.82
CA ALA A 194 -9.28 -8.28 0.89
C ALA A 194 -7.76 -8.43 0.74
N THR A 195 -7.25 -8.20 -0.46
CA THR A 195 -5.82 -8.17 -0.74
C THR A 195 -5.41 -6.75 -1.12
N TYR A 196 -4.36 -6.27 -0.47
CA TYR A 196 -3.77 -4.95 -0.69
C TYR A 196 -2.40 -5.11 -1.32
N ILE A 197 -2.17 -4.38 -2.40
CA ILE A 197 -0.93 -4.47 -3.20
C ILE A 197 -0.41 -3.07 -3.45
N TRP A 198 0.85 -2.81 -3.09
CA TRP A 198 1.53 -1.59 -3.50
C TRP A 198 1.76 -1.59 -5.01
N ASN A 199 1.36 -0.49 -5.67
CA ASN A 199 1.52 -0.28 -7.09
C ASN A 199 2.49 0.88 -7.34
N ASP A 200 3.72 0.55 -7.73
CA ASP A 200 4.77 1.54 -8.02
C ASP A 200 4.39 2.50 -9.16
N GLY A 201 3.57 2.06 -10.12
CA GLY A 201 3.16 2.90 -11.25
C GLY A 201 2.18 4.01 -10.87
N THR A 202 1.41 3.83 -9.79
CA THR A 202 0.45 4.82 -9.30
C THR A 202 0.81 5.43 -7.94
N GLU A 203 1.87 4.92 -7.31
CA GLU A 203 2.32 5.24 -5.95
C GLU A 203 1.19 5.12 -4.92
N ARG A 204 0.34 4.10 -5.09
CA ARG A 204 -0.82 3.83 -4.23
C ARG A 204 -0.95 2.34 -3.94
N VAL A 205 -1.80 2.03 -2.98
CA VAL A 205 -2.21 0.66 -2.68
C VAL A 205 -3.48 0.37 -3.46
N ASP A 206 -3.43 -0.66 -4.31
CA ASP A 206 -4.60 -1.23 -4.95
C ASP A 206 -5.24 -2.27 -4.02
N MET A 207 -6.56 -2.28 -3.95
CA MET A 207 -7.34 -3.23 -3.17
C MET A 207 -8.16 -4.12 -4.09
N THR A 208 -8.19 -5.41 -3.79
CA THR A 208 -9.09 -6.40 -4.41
C THR A 208 -9.78 -7.23 -3.33
N GLY A 209 -10.86 -7.93 -3.68
CA GLY A 209 -11.67 -8.70 -2.73
C GLY A 209 -12.75 -7.86 -2.05
N GLU A 210 -13.26 -8.35 -0.92
CA GLU A 210 -14.38 -7.72 -0.21
C GLU A 210 -14.05 -7.36 1.24
N VAL A 211 -14.61 -6.24 1.68
CA VAL A 211 -14.71 -5.87 3.10
C VAL A 211 -16.06 -6.30 3.66
N PRO A 212 -16.22 -6.36 4.99
CA PRO A 212 -17.50 -6.65 5.61
C PRO A 212 -18.60 -5.70 5.12
N PRO A 213 -19.87 -6.17 5.05
CA PRO A 213 -20.99 -5.30 4.74
C PRO A 213 -21.12 -4.21 5.79
N VAL A 214 -21.36 -2.98 5.33
CA VAL A 214 -21.68 -1.84 6.20
C VAL A 214 -23.13 -1.99 6.69
N GLY A 215 -23.36 -1.73 7.98
CA GLY A 215 -24.67 -1.86 8.64
C GLY A 215 -25.56 -0.64 8.43
#